data_AF-A0A947WMY0-F1
#
_entry.id   AF-A0A947WMY0-F1
#
_cell.length_a   1.000
_cell.length_b   1.000
_cell.length_c   1.000
_cell.angle_alpha   90.00
_cell.angle_beta   90.00
_cell.angle_gamma   90.00
#
_symmetry.space_group_name_H-M   'P 1'
#
loop_
_entity.id
_entity.type
_entity.pdbx_description
1 polymer ?
#
loop_
_entity_poly.entity_id
_entity_poly.type
_entity_poly.pdbx_seq_one_letter_code
_entity_poly.pdbx_strand_id
1 'polypeptide(L)'
;MKCEKARRRLSAFLDGEINEKEGKEIRGHLGVCPSCSKELEALSFSWNFLLKLKLVEPPVHLIQRIITKVATIKKELPWWQELFLRPATAMFIIIVGLMIGSILWQFLYLNNNYPGETSYEFASSIYLDSFANFSEGSAGKVIFVEEEG
;
A
#
# COMPACT_ATOMS: atom_id res chain seq x y z
N MET A 1 9.83 -18.27 -41.99
CA MET A 1 10.51 -18.92 -40.84
C MET A 1 11.36 -20.09 -41.35
N LYS A 2 12.47 -20.42 -40.68
CA LYS A 2 13.31 -21.60 -40.98
C LYS A 2 12.71 -22.87 -40.36
N CYS A 3 12.79 -24.02 -41.05
CA CYS A 3 12.22 -25.28 -40.57
C CYS A 3 12.72 -25.66 -39.16
N GLU A 4 14.01 -25.50 -38.88
CA GLU A 4 14.57 -25.81 -37.55
C GLU A 4 13.88 -25.03 -36.43
N LYS A 5 13.63 -23.72 -36.63
CA LYS A 5 12.92 -22.89 -35.66
C LYS A 5 11.47 -23.33 -35.51
N ALA A 6 10.82 -23.69 -36.63
CA ALA A 6 9.45 -24.19 -36.63
C ALA A 6 9.32 -25.44 -35.77
N ARG A 7 10.16 -26.44 -36.05
CA ARG A 7 10.17 -27.76 -35.40
C ARG A 7 10.33 -27.65 -33.89
N ARG A 8 11.30 -26.84 -33.42
CA ARG A 8 11.53 -26.60 -31.99
C ARG A 8 10.34 -25.96 -31.27
N ARG A 9 9.41 -25.34 -32.01
CA ARG A 9 8.25 -24.63 -31.47
C ARG A 9 6.92 -25.34 -31.70
N LEU A 10 6.89 -26.49 -32.40
CA LEU A 10 5.63 -27.18 -32.72
C LEU A 10 4.88 -27.69 -31.47
N SER A 11 5.58 -28.17 -30.44
CA SER A 11 4.96 -28.57 -29.17
C SER A 11 4.29 -27.39 -28.46
N ALA A 12 5.05 -26.31 -28.24
CA ALA A 12 4.51 -25.08 -27.64
C ALA A 12 3.35 -24.49 -28.47
N PHE A 13 3.39 -24.63 -29.80
CA PHE A 13 2.29 -24.24 -30.67
C PHE A 13 1.03 -25.09 -30.44
N LEU A 14 1.17 -26.40 -30.28
CA LEU A 14 0.08 -27.33 -29.97
C LEU A 14 -0.54 -27.06 -28.59
N ASP A 15 0.30 -26.77 -27.60
CA ASP A 15 -0.13 -26.51 -26.22
C ASP A 15 -0.71 -25.09 -26.04
N GLY A 16 -0.61 -24.23 -27.06
CA GLY A 16 -1.08 -22.85 -27.01
C GLY A 16 -0.13 -21.88 -26.28
N GLU A 17 1.09 -22.30 -25.98
CA GLU A 17 2.11 -21.55 -25.23
C GLU A 17 2.97 -20.61 -26.08
N ILE A 18 2.45 -20.17 -27.23
CA ILE A 18 3.14 -19.20 -28.09
C ILE A 18 2.35 -17.90 -28.19
N ASN A 19 3.07 -16.80 -28.39
CA ASN A 19 2.43 -15.51 -28.64
C ASN A 19 1.79 -15.45 -30.04
N GLU A 20 0.88 -14.49 -30.23
CA GLU A 20 0.10 -14.36 -31.47
C GLU A 20 0.99 -14.17 -32.72
N LYS A 21 2.06 -13.38 -32.59
CA LYS A 21 3.00 -13.10 -33.69
C LYS A 21 3.70 -14.38 -34.14
N GLU A 22 4.27 -15.13 -33.20
CA GLU A 22 4.95 -16.40 -33.46
C GLU A 22 3.96 -17.44 -34.03
N GLY A 23 2.71 -17.45 -33.57
CA GLY A 23 1.68 -18.32 -34.12
C GLY A 23 1.31 -18.01 -35.56
N LYS A 24 1.28 -16.73 -35.96
CA LYS A 24 1.10 -16.35 -37.37
C LYS A 24 2.29 -16.81 -38.22
N GLU A 25 3.52 -16.66 -37.74
CA GLU A 25 4.72 -17.13 -38.44
C GLU A 25 4.73 -18.65 -38.63
N ILE A 26 4.35 -19.41 -37.60
CA ILE A 26 4.26 -20.88 -37.63
C ILE A 26 3.16 -21.35 -38.58
N ARG A 27 1.93 -20.80 -38.47
CA ARG A 27 0.83 -21.13 -39.40
C ARG A 27 1.19 -20.84 -40.84
N GLY A 28 1.80 -19.69 -41.11
CA GLY A 28 2.29 -19.34 -42.43
C GLY A 28 3.29 -20.37 -42.95
N HIS A 29 4.24 -20.81 -42.11
CA HIS A 29 5.22 -21.82 -42.51
C HIS A 29 4.61 -23.21 -42.76
N LEU A 30 3.66 -23.65 -41.93
CA LEU A 30 2.98 -24.94 -42.10
C LEU A 30 2.17 -25.02 -43.40
N GLY A 31 1.64 -23.88 -43.88
CA GLY A 31 0.95 -23.82 -45.17
C GLY A 31 1.84 -24.00 -46.39
N VAL A 32 3.15 -23.77 -46.27
CA VAL A 32 4.13 -23.88 -47.38
C VAL A 32 5.12 -25.03 -47.22
N CYS A 33 5.27 -25.60 -46.03
CA CYS A 33 6.26 -26.64 -45.75
C CYS A 33 5.61 -27.98 -45.38
N PRO A 34 5.55 -28.96 -46.30
CA PRO A 34 4.92 -30.25 -46.05
C PRO A 34 5.61 -31.07 -44.95
N SER A 35 6.93 -30.95 -44.79
CA SER A 35 7.67 -31.70 -43.76
C SER A 35 7.29 -31.24 -42.35
N CYS A 36 7.23 -29.93 -42.11
CA CYS A 36 6.80 -29.40 -40.81
C CYS A 36 5.31 -29.66 -40.55
N SER A 37 4.47 -29.67 -41.59
CA SER A 37 3.06 -30.04 -41.46
C SER A 37 2.88 -31.50 -41.02
N LYS A 38 3.62 -32.44 -41.63
CA LYS A 38 3.62 -33.86 -41.23
C LYS A 38 4.09 -34.06 -39.80
N GLU A 39 5.10 -33.31 -39.35
CA GLU A 39 5.57 -33.40 -37.97
C GLU A 39 4.54 -32.89 -36.97
N LEU A 40 3.84 -31.80 -37.29
CA LEU A 40 2.74 -31.32 -36.47
C LEU A 40 1.61 -32.34 -36.38
N GLU A 41 1.28 -33.01 -37.49
CA GLU A 41 0.27 -34.06 -37.54
C GLU A 41 0.65 -35.28 -36.69
N ALA A 42 1.92 -35.71 -36.75
CA ALA A 42 2.42 -36.79 -35.89
C ALA A 42 2.34 -36.44 -34.39
N LEU A 43 2.68 -35.19 -34.04
CA LEU A 43 2.55 -34.70 -32.67
C LEU A 43 1.07 -34.64 -32.23
N SER A 44 0.19 -34.10 -33.08
CA SER A 44 -1.23 -33.94 -32.76
C SER A 44 -1.94 -35.29 -32.61
N PHE A 45 -1.53 -36.31 -33.38
CA PHE A 45 -2.02 -37.67 -33.23
C PHE A 45 -1.74 -38.21 -31.81
N SER A 46 -0.51 -38.03 -31.34
CA SER A 46 -0.09 -38.45 -30.00
C SER A 46 -0.89 -37.70 -28.92
N TRP A 47 -1.07 -36.39 -29.08
CA TRP A 47 -1.85 -35.55 -28.17
C TRP A 47 -3.32 -35.97 -28.08
N ASN A 48 -3.95 -36.26 -29.21
CA ASN A 48 -5.33 -36.73 -29.28
C ASN A 48 -5.54 -38.08 -28.58
N PHE A 49 -4.52 -38.95 -28.56
CA PHE A 49 -4.60 -40.20 -27.82
C PHE A 49 -4.60 -39.97 -26.30
N LEU A 50 -3.78 -39.02 -25.83
CA LEU A 50 -3.75 -38.64 -24.42
C LEU A 50 -5.08 -38.02 -23.95
N LEU A 51 -5.72 -37.21 -24.80
CA LEU A 51 -7.03 -36.62 -24.48
C LEU A 51 -8.15 -37.65 -24.31
N LYS A 52 -7.98 -38.87 -24.85
CA LYS A 52 -8.94 -39.98 -24.69
C LYS A 52 -8.73 -40.79 -23.42
N LEU A 53 -7.69 -40.50 -22.64
CA LEU A 53 -7.50 -41.15 -21.34
C LEU A 53 -8.68 -40.81 -20.42
N LYS A 54 -9.13 -41.81 -19.66
CA LYS A 54 -10.21 -41.66 -18.70
C LYS A 54 -9.81 -40.58 -17.69
N LEU A 55 -10.65 -39.55 -17.56
CA LEU A 55 -10.46 -38.55 -16.50
C LEU A 55 -10.55 -39.26 -15.15
N VAL A 56 -9.47 -39.17 -14.38
CA VAL A 56 -9.42 -39.64 -13.00
C VAL A 56 -10.23 -38.65 -12.16
N GLU A 57 -11.18 -39.15 -11.37
CA GLU A 57 -11.90 -38.30 -10.44
C GLU A 57 -10.93 -37.71 -9.41
N PRO A 58 -10.88 -36.38 -9.26
CA PRO A 58 -10.01 -35.76 -8.28
C PRO A 58 -10.46 -36.14 -6.86
N PRO A 59 -9.53 -36.32 -5.90
CA PRO A 59 -9.90 -36.64 -4.52
C PRO A 59 -10.75 -35.51 -3.92
N VAL A 60 -11.73 -35.88 -3.09
CA VAL A 60 -12.79 -34.99 -2.54
C VAL A 60 -12.24 -33.70 -1.91
N HIS A 61 -11.02 -33.74 -1.38
CA HIS A 61 -10.37 -32.61 -0.69
C HIS A 61 -9.37 -31.82 -1.55
N LEU A 62 -9.21 -32.14 -2.84
CA LEU A 62 -8.20 -31.49 -3.69
C LEU A 62 -8.45 -29.99 -3.82
N ILE A 63 -9.69 -29.62 -4.15
CA ILE A 63 -10.10 -28.22 -4.34
C ILE A 63 -9.90 -27.44 -3.04
N GLN A 64 -10.29 -28.02 -1.89
CA GLN A 64 -10.09 -27.40 -0.58
C GLN A 64 -8.61 -27.14 -0.32
N ARG A 65 -7.73 -28.14 -0.53
CA ARG A 65 -6.27 -27.98 -0.34
C ARG A 65 -5.68 -26.91 -1.26
N ILE A 66 -6.15 -26.80 -2.50
CA ILE A 66 -5.70 -25.78 -3.45
C ILE A 66 -6.14 -24.39 -2.97
N ILE A 67 -7.42 -24.21 -2.64
CA ILE A 67 -7.95 -22.92 -2.18
C ILE A 67 -7.23 -22.45 -0.91
N THR A 68 -7.02 -23.34 0.07
CA THR A 68 -6.29 -22.98 1.29
C THR A 68 -4.86 -22.53 0.98
N LYS A 69 -4.14 -23.26 0.11
CA LYS A 69 -2.78 -22.87 -0.28
C LYS A 69 -2.73 -21.55 -1.04
N VAL A 70 -3.65 -21.33 -1.99
CA VAL A 70 -3.71 -20.07 -2.75
C VAL A 70 -4.08 -18.90 -1.84
N ALA A 71 -5.00 -19.09 -0.88
CA ALA A 71 -5.34 -18.07 0.10
C ALA A 71 -4.16 -17.71 1.03
N THR A 72 -3.26 -18.65 1.31
CA THR A 72 -2.05 -18.40 2.10
C THR A 72 -0.90 -17.75 1.33
N ILE A 73 -0.98 -17.68 -0.01
CA ILE A 73 -0.11 -16.81 -0.81
C ILE A 73 -0.62 -15.39 -0.54
N LYS A 74 -0.06 -14.82 0.52
CA LYS A 74 -0.52 -13.63 1.24
C LYS A 74 -1.04 -12.53 0.31
N LYS A 75 -2.22 -12.01 0.66
CA LYS A 75 -2.50 -10.59 0.47
C LYS A 75 -1.50 -9.84 1.35
N GLU A 76 -0.34 -9.50 0.80
CA GLU A 76 0.50 -8.44 1.35
C GLU A 76 -0.39 -7.18 1.31
N LEU A 77 -1.05 -6.88 2.43
CA LEU A 77 -1.79 -5.63 2.56
C LEU A 77 -0.78 -4.50 2.30
N PRO A 78 -1.11 -3.53 1.44
CA PRO A 78 -0.19 -2.45 1.13
C PRO A 78 0.17 -1.73 2.44
N TRP A 79 1.47 -1.51 2.66
CA TRP A 79 2.02 -0.93 3.89
C TRP A 79 1.35 0.37 4.37
N TRP A 80 0.69 1.09 3.46
CA TRP A 80 -0.10 2.30 3.71
C TRP A 80 -1.40 2.04 4.50
N GLN A 81 -1.99 0.84 4.38
CA GLN A 81 -3.24 0.49 5.09
C GLN A 81 -2.99 0.19 6.59
N GLU A 82 -1.83 -0.35 6.94
CA GLU A 82 -1.40 -0.53 8.34
C GLU A 82 -1.02 0.82 9.01
N LEU A 83 -0.60 1.82 8.22
CA LEU A 83 -0.20 3.14 8.70
C LEU A 83 -1.38 4.03 9.10
N PHE A 84 -2.54 3.87 8.46
CA PHE A 84 -3.72 4.73 8.69
C PHE A 84 -4.68 4.19 9.76
N LEU A 85 -4.73 2.87 9.97
CA LEU A 85 -5.65 2.25 10.95
C LEU A 85 -5.15 2.24 12.40
N ARG A 86 -3.84 2.39 12.64
CA ARG A 86 -3.25 2.40 13.99
C ARG A 86 -3.34 3.75 14.75
N PRO A 87 -3.26 4.95 14.14
CA PRO A 87 -3.29 6.21 14.90
C PRO A 87 -4.70 6.79 15.16
N ALA A 88 -5.78 6.20 14.64
CA ALA A 88 -7.13 6.76 14.78
C ALA A 88 -7.62 6.82 16.25
N THR A 89 -7.14 5.93 17.11
CA THR A 89 -7.52 5.88 18.54
C THR A 89 -6.86 7.00 19.36
N ALA A 90 -5.60 7.33 19.06
CA ALA A 90 -4.88 8.40 19.74
C ALA A 90 -5.51 9.77 19.44
N MET A 91 -5.95 9.99 18.20
CA MET A 91 -6.62 11.23 17.81
C MET A 91 -7.96 11.43 18.53
N PHE A 92 -8.72 10.35 18.75
CA PHE A 92 -10.01 10.44 19.44
C PHE A 92 -9.84 10.83 20.91
N ILE A 93 -8.82 10.30 21.60
CA ILE A 93 -8.52 10.64 23.00
C ILE A 93 -8.14 12.11 23.15
N ILE A 94 -7.31 12.64 22.24
CA ILE A 94 -6.89 14.05 22.27
C ILE A 94 -8.11 14.97 22.05
N ILE A 95 -8.96 14.67 21.07
CA ILE A 95 -10.14 15.48 20.77
C ILE A 95 -11.13 15.47 21.94
N VAL A 96 -11.40 14.30 22.51
CA VAL A 96 -12.29 14.17 23.68
C VAL A 96 -11.71 14.87 24.90
N GLY A 97 -10.40 14.76 25.14
CA GLY A 97 -9.72 15.47 26.22
C GLY A 97 -9.79 16.99 26.09
N LEU A 98 -9.56 17.54 24.89
CA LEU A 98 -9.69 18.96 24.62
C LEU A 98 -11.13 19.46 24.76
N MET A 99 -12.11 18.67 24.31
CA MET A 99 -13.53 19.00 24.50
C MET A 99 -13.91 19.05 25.99
N ILE A 100 -13.57 18.00 26.74
CA ILE A 100 -13.91 17.93 28.17
C ILE A 100 -13.20 19.04 28.94
N GLY A 101 -11.92 19.28 28.66
CA GLY A 101 -11.14 20.36 29.29
C GLY A 101 -11.74 21.74 29.03
N SER A 102 -12.15 22.01 27.80
CA SER A 102 -12.79 23.28 27.42
C SER A 102 -14.14 23.48 28.13
N ILE A 103 -14.96 22.43 28.22
CA ILE A 103 -16.26 22.47 28.91
C ILE A 103 -16.06 22.67 30.42
N LEU A 104 -15.11 21.95 31.03
CA LEU A 104 -14.83 22.06 32.46
C LEU A 104 -14.27 23.46 32.80
N TRP A 105 -13.38 23.99 31.97
CA TRP A 105 -12.86 25.34 32.09
C TRP A 105 -13.98 26.37 32.05
N GLN A 106 -14.84 26.30 31.04
CA GLN A 106 -15.97 27.22 30.89
C GLN A 106 -16.94 27.13 32.07
N PHE A 107 -17.25 25.92 32.54
CA PHE A 107 -18.15 25.70 33.66
C PHE A 107 -17.58 26.25 34.98
N LEU A 108 -16.30 26.01 35.26
CA LEU A 108 -15.63 26.54 36.44
C LEU A 108 -15.44 28.06 36.36
N TYR A 109 -15.15 28.60 35.18
CA TYR A 109 -14.99 30.03 34.94
C TYR A 109 -16.30 30.81 35.12
N LEU A 110 -17.42 30.23 34.71
CA LEU A 110 -18.74 30.89 34.85
C LEU A 110 -19.35 30.73 36.24
N ASN A 111 -19.09 29.61 36.92
CA ASN A 111 -19.70 29.32 38.22
C ASN A 111 -18.90 29.88 39.42
N ASN A 112 -17.61 30.18 39.22
CA ASN A 112 -16.73 30.66 40.27
C ASN A 112 -16.21 32.06 39.90
N ASN A 113 -16.30 33.03 40.81
CA ASN A 113 -15.53 34.27 40.70
C ASN A 113 -14.07 33.93 40.96
N TYR A 114 -13.37 33.43 39.93
CA TYR A 114 -11.93 33.17 40.00
C TYR A 114 -11.23 34.50 40.34
N PRO A 115 -10.56 34.63 41.50
CA PRO A 115 -9.75 35.81 41.76
C PRO A 115 -8.60 35.75 40.76
N GLY A 116 -8.52 36.75 39.88
CA GLY A 116 -7.44 36.88 38.89
C GLY A 116 -6.10 37.23 39.52
N GLU A 117 -5.75 36.67 40.69
CA GLU A 117 -4.55 37.00 41.47
C GLU A 117 -3.37 36.03 41.32
N THR A 118 -3.56 34.88 40.70
CA THR A 118 -2.50 33.85 40.62
C THR A 118 -1.42 34.12 39.57
N SER A 119 -1.55 35.16 38.74
CA SER A 119 -0.52 35.50 37.74
C SER A 119 0.67 36.23 38.34
N TYR A 120 0.51 36.93 39.47
CA TYR A 120 1.57 37.74 40.08
C TYR A 120 2.52 36.91 40.96
N GLU A 121 2.01 35.88 41.64
CA GLU A 121 2.84 34.96 42.44
C GLU A 121 3.73 34.05 41.59
N PHE A 122 3.27 33.66 40.40
CA PHE A 122 4.06 32.82 39.51
C PHE A 122 5.19 33.61 38.82
N ALA A 123 4.91 34.85 38.39
CA ALA A 123 5.89 35.72 37.77
C ALA A 123 7.07 36.06 38.72
N SER A 124 6.80 36.25 40.01
CA SER A 124 7.82 36.49 41.01
C SER A 124 8.69 35.25 41.28
N SER A 125 8.10 34.04 41.25
CA SER A 125 8.84 32.78 41.43
C SER A 125 9.83 32.48 40.29
N ILE A 126 9.58 32.97 39.09
CA ILE A 126 10.43 32.77 37.90
C ILE A 126 11.48 33.89 37.76
N TYR A 127 11.54 34.82 38.72
CA TYR A 127 12.46 35.98 38.68
C TYR A 127 12.35 36.78 37.38
N LEU A 128 11.14 36.84 36.80
CA LEU A 128 10.89 37.62 35.59
C LEU A 128 11.09 39.13 35.81
N ASP A 129 11.01 39.58 37.07
CA ASP A 129 11.36 40.94 37.48
C ASP A 129 12.85 41.28 37.26
N SER A 130 13.74 40.28 37.16
CA SER A 130 15.14 40.51 36.81
C SER A 130 15.31 41.02 35.38
N PHE A 131 14.33 40.77 34.50
CA PHE A 131 14.33 41.25 33.11
C PHE A 131 13.85 42.70 33.01
N ALA A 132 13.26 43.28 34.06
CA ALA A 132 12.85 44.68 34.07
C ALA A 132 14.05 45.65 34.23
N ASN A 133 15.21 45.14 34.64
CA ASN A 133 16.37 45.95 35.05
C ASN A 133 17.55 45.89 34.06
N PHE A 134 17.27 45.73 32.76
CA PHE A 134 18.33 45.77 31.74
C PHE A 134 18.87 47.19 31.54
N SER A 135 20.20 47.31 31.49
CA SER A 135 20.87 48.57 31.20
C SER A 135 20.56 49.07 29.78
N GLU A 136 20.66 50.40 29.56
CA GLU A 136 20.24 51.09 28.33
C GLU A 136 20.98 50.68 27.03
N GLY A 137 21.89 49.70 27.09
CA GLY A 137 22.57 49.13 25.93
C GLY A 137 22.23 47.66 25.62
N SER A 138 21.24 47.05 26.30
CA SER A 138 20.87 45.66 26.06
C SER A 138 19.97 45.49 24.82
N ALA A 139 20.23 44.46 24.02
CA ALA A 139 19.50 44.12 22.80
C ALA A 139 17.99 43.89 23.01
N GLY A 140 17.52 43.75 24.26
CA GLY A 140 16.09 43.65 24.59
C GLY A 140 15.29 44.94 24.38
N LYS A 141 15.91 46.13 24.36
CA LYS A 141 15.21 47.40 24.07
C LYS A 141 14.97 47.64 22.58
N VAL A 142 15.70 46.93 21.70
CA VAL A 142 15.69 47.17 20.25
C VAL A 142 14.43 46.60 19.57
N ILE A 143 13.65 45.76 20.25
CA ILE A 143 12.41 45.19 19.68
C ILE A 143 11.21 46.18 19.76
N PHE A 144 11.37 47.36 20.39
CA PHE A 144 10.35 48.41 20.44
C PHE A 144 10.78 49.71 19.73
N VAL A 145 11.67 49.63 18.74
CA VAL A 145 12.04 50.78 17.89
C VAL A 145 11.99 50.35 16.43
N GLU A 146 10.81 49.93 15.97
CA GLU A 146 10.49 49.94 14.54
C GLU A 146 8.97 49.95 14.30
N GLU A 147 8.27 50.86 14.97
CA GLU A 147 6.99 51.40 14.48
C GLU A 147 6.95 52.88 14.86
N GLU A 148 7.33 53.73 13.91
CA GLU A 148 6.76 55.05 13.58
C GLU A 148 7.84 56.05 13.12
N GLY A 149 7.76 56.41 11.83
CA GLY A 149 7.96 57.77 11.32
C GLY A 149 9.36 58.37 11.34
#